data_AF-A0A3D0XSL1-F1
#
_entry.id   AF-A0A3D0XSL1-F1
#
_cell.length_a   1.000
_cell.length_b   1.000
_cell.length_c   1.000
_cell.angle_alpha   90.00
_cell.angle_beta   90.00
_cell.angle_gamma   90.00
#
_symmetry.space_group_name_H-M   'P 1'
#
loop_
_entity.id
_entity.type
_entity.pdbx_description
1 polymer ?
#
loop_
_entity_poly.entity_id
_entity_poly.type
_entity_poly.pdbx_seq_one_letter_code
_entity_poly.pdbx_strand_id
1 'polypeptide(L)'
;LAILVIALIPTMYGTIFLASMWDPYGQVNKLPIAVVNQDRTVNYNGKTLNVGSDLVARLKKEKPLNCNYVSAATAAAGLRDRTYYMIITIPENFSKNATTLLDNSPQKMELNYRMNSGSNLIASKICTAATDKITSKVMKEVTKTYADTLFDKVKDVKSGFSAATNGAQKIDNGVKSLSSGNQTVTQNLQKLSASCLTFCDGADNLQVGLSQYKAGAEKLAQGTQALANGAGKMQSGVTVLSAGAGSLQTGVAQYTQGTHQIGNGLQKLSKNSDSLKSGASQLS
;
A
#
# COMPACT_ATOMS: atom_id res chain seq x y z
N LEU A 1 28.66 55.59 -88.67
CA LEU A 1 28.07 56.09 -87.40
C LEU A 1 26.58 55.72 -87.25
N ALA A 2 25.73 55.93 -88.26
CA ALA A 2 24.28 55.68 -88.18
C ALA A 2 23.86 54.21 -87.87
N ILE A 3 24.58 53.20 -88.40
CA ILE A 3 24.26 51.77 -88.20
C ILE A 3 24.54 51.32 -86.75
N LEU A 4 25.56 51.90 -86.10
CA LEU A 4 25.89 51.62 -84.69
C LEU A 4 24.82 52.15 -83.73
N VAL A 5 24.21 53.29 -84.05
CA VAL A 5 23.12 53.88 -83.24
C VAL A 5 21.82 53.08 -83.40
N ILE A 6 21.53 52.55 -84.60
CA ILE A 6 20.34 51.74 -84.86
C ILE A 6 20.43 50.35 -84.20
N ALA A 7 21.62 49.73 -84.13
CA ALA A 7 21.83 48.46 -83.42
C ALA A 7 21.81 48.60 -81.89
N LEU A 8 22.08 49.80 -81.37
CA LEU A 8 22.06 50.09 -79.93
C LEU A 8 20.63 50.08 -79.37
N ILE A 9 19.62 50.52 -80.14
CA ILE A 9 18.24 50.66 -79.65
C ILE A 9 17.63 49.29 -79.27
N PRO A 10 17.69 48.24 -80.11
CA PRO A 10 17.17 46.91 -79.75
C PRO A 10 17.98 46.23 -78.64
N THR A 11 19.29 46.48 -78.54
CA THR A 11 20.12 45.92 -77.46
C THR A 11 19.87 46.62 -76.13
N MET A 12 19.64 47.94 -76.12
CA MET A 12 19.21 48.66 -74.91
C MET A 12 17.81 48.21 -74.47
N TYR A 13 16.87 48.08 -75.40
CA TYR A 13 15.54 47.58 -75.08
C TYR A 13 15.58 46.12 -74.62
N GLY A 14 16.37 45.29 -75.28
CA GLY A 14 16.59 43.89 -74.94
C GLY A 14 17.24 43.70 -73.57
N THR A 15 18.26 44.50 -73.23
CA THR A 15 18.93 44.44 -71.91
C THR A 15 18.05 44.95 -70.78
N ILE A 16 17.27 46.03 -70.99
CA ILE A 16 16.29 46.51 -70.00
C ILE A 16 15.14 45.51 -69.84
N PHE A 17 14.66 44.93 -70.94
CA PHE A 17 13.60 43.92 -70.92
C PHE A 17 14.07 42.61 -70.27
N LEU A 18 15.27 42.12 -70.60
CA LEU A 18 15.90 40.95 -69.97
C LEU A 18 16.21 41.19 -68.50
N ALA A 19 16.70 42.38 -68.13
CA ALA A 19 16.90 42.75 -66.73
C ALA A 19 15.56 42.79 -65.97
N SER A 20 14.49 43.31 -66.59
CA SER A 20 13.13 43.27 -66.06
C SER A 20 12.53 41.85 -66.02
N MET A 21 13.04 40.92 -66.84
CA MET A 21 12.60 39.52 -66.87
C MET A 21 13.42 38.60 -65.94
N TRP A 22 14.64 39.01 -65.55
CA TRP A 22 15.47 38.34 -64.55
C TRP A 22 15.04 38.71 -63.13
N ASP A 23 14.47 39.91 -62.95
CA ASP A 23 13.82 40.32 -61.70
C ASP A 23 12.38 40.87 -61.89
N PRO A 24 11.42 40.09 -62.45
CA PRO A 24 10.02 40.52 -62.52
C PRO A 24 9.35 40.55 -61.13
N TYR A 25 10.03 40.03 -60.10
CA TYR A 25 9.47 39.63 -58.81
C TYR A 25 10.20 40.22 -57.59
N GLY A 26 11.37 40.86 -57.74
CA GLY A 26 12.16 41.44 -56.65
C GLY A 26 11.52 42.66 -55.99
N GLN A 27 10.39 43.14 -56.54
CA GLN A 27 9.57 44.19 -55.94
C GLN A 27 8.28 43.67 -55.26
N VAL A 28 8.05 42.35 -55.21
CA VAL A 28 6.88 41.76 -54.53
C VAL A 28 6.86 42.12 -53.03
N ASN A 29 8.04 42.20 -52.40
CA ASN A 29 8.19 42.63 -51.01
C ASN A 29 7.85 44.10 -50.76
N LYS A 30 7.61 44.90 -51.82
CA LYS A 30 7.20 46.31 -51.71
C LYS A 30 5.70 46.50 -51.83
N LEU A 31 4.93 45.47 -52.26
CA LEU A 31 3.49 45.58 -52.43
C LEU A 31 2.81 45.75 -51.07
N PRO A 32 2.26 46.94 -50.77
CA PRO A 32 1.62 47.17 -49.49
C PRO A 32 0.31 46.37 -49.42
N ILE A 33 0.23 45.46 -48.45
CA ILE A 33 -0.98 44.70 -48.16
C ILE A 33 -1.50 45.08 -46.78
N ALA A 34 -2.82 45.17 -46.64
CA ALA A 34 -3.46 45.38 -45.36
C ALA A 34 -3.79 44.03 -44.72
N VAL A 35 -3.42 43.86 -43.45
CA VAL A 35 -3.81 42.70 -42.64
C VAL A 35 -4.76 43.19 -41.56
N VAL A 36 -5.96 42.62 -41.55
CA VAL A 36 -7.02 42.91 -40.58
C VAL A 36 -7.24 41.64 -39.75
N ASN A 37 -7.08 41.74 -38.43
CA ASN A 37 -7.40 40.64 -37.52
C ASN A 37 -8.72 40.91 -36.80
N GLN A 38 -9.74 40.10 -37.09
CA GLN A 38 -11.01 40.12 -36.38
C GLN A 38 -11.18 38.89 -35.48
N ASP A 39 -10.21 37.98 -35.47
CA ASP A 39 -10.27 36.72 -34.74
C ASP A 39 -10.44 36.93 -33.23
N ARG A 40 -11.14 35.98 -32.60
CA ARG A 40 -11.36 35.97 -31.16
C ARG A 40 -10.70 34.76 -30.52
N THR A 41 -9.98 35.01 -29.45
CA THR A 41 -9.41 33.96 -28.59
C THR A 41 -10.51 33.02 -28.09
N VAL A 42 -10.24 31.72 -28.14
CA VAL A 42 -11.15 30.68 -27.63
C VAL A 42 -10.47 29.84 -26.55
N ASN A 43 -11.24 29.31 -25.60
CA ASN A 43 -10.74 28.33 -24.64
C ASN A 43 -11.17 26.94 -25.10
N TYR A 44 -10.22 26.02 -25.25
CA TYR A 44 -10.47 24.66 -25.69
C TYR A 44 -9.65 23.67 -24.87
N ASN A 45 -10.32 22.73 -24.19
CA ASN A 45 -9.70 21.72 -23.33
C ASN A 45 -8.74 22.29 -22.27
N GLY A 46 -9.09 23.44 -21.68
CA GLY A 46 -8.30 24.12 -20.64
C GLY A 46 -7.09 24.90 -21.17
N LYS A 47 -6.90 24.98 -22.50
CA LYS A 47 -5.87 25.81 -23.14
C LYS A 47 -6.52 26.97 -23.89
N THR A 48 -5.96 28.16 -23.70
CA THR A 48 -6.30 29.36 -24.48
C THR A 48 -5.70 29.24 -25.88
N LEU A 49 -6.53 29.28 -26.91
CA LEU A 49 -6.13 29.19 -28.31
C LEU A 49 -6.40 30.52 -29.01
N ASN A 50 -5.34 31.10 -29.60
CA ASN A 50 -5.37 32.41 -30.26
C ASN A 50 -4.63 32.39 -31.60
N VAL A 51 -5.11 31.54 -32.51
CA VAL A 51 -4.49 31.25 -33.81
C VAL A 51 -4.36 32.51 -34.68
N GLY A 52 -5.35 33.41 -34.67
CA GLY A 52 -5.32 34.65 -35.45
C GLY A 52 -4.29 35.65 -34.95
N SER A 53 -4.17 35.84 -33.63
CA SER A 53 -3.11 36.72 -33.10
C SER A 53 -1.73 36.11 -33.28
N ASP A 54 -1.58 34.79 -33.15
CA ASP A 54 -0.32 34.10 -33.40
C ASP A 54 0.09 34.19 -34.88
N LEU A 55 -0.88 34.15 -35.80
CA LEU A 55 -0.66 34.41 -37.22
C LEU A 55 -0.16 35.84 -37.45
N VAL A 56 -0.79 36.85 -36.85
CA VAL A 56 -0.33 38.25 -36.94
C VAL A 56 1.09 38.42 -36.40
N ALA A 57 1.39 37.84 -35.23
CA ALA A 57 2.72 37.90 -34.62
C ALA A 57 3.79 37.28 -35.53
N ARG A 58 3.47 36.16 -36.19
CA ARG A 58 4.35 35.50 -37.17
C ARG A 58 4.54 36.32 -38.43
N LEU A 59 3.48 36.89 -39.00
CA LEU A 59 3.59 37.75 -40.19
C LEU A 59 4.47 38.97 -39.92
N LYS A 60 4.44 39.53 -38.69
CA LYS A 60 5.34 40.61 -38.26
C LYS A 60 6.79 40.17 -38.20
N LYS A 61 7.05 38.95 -37.74
CA LYS A 61 8.38 38.37 -37.56
C LYS A 61 9.02 37.92 -38.88
N GLU A 62 8.28 37.16 -39.69
CA GLU A 62 8.79 36.57 -40.94
C GLU A 62 8.79 37.56 -42.12
N LYS A 63 8.02 38.65 -42.04
CA LYS A 63 7.88 39.69 -43.08
C LYS A 63 7.78 39.11 -44.50
N PRO A 64 6.84 38.18 -44.77
CA PRO A 64 6.75 37.56 -46.09
C PRO A 64 6.33 38.54 -47.19
N LEU A 65 5.70 39.66 -46.82
CA LEU A 65 5.23 40.76 -47.67
C LEU A 65 5.29 42.08 -46.87
N ASN A 66 5.06 43.23 -47.53
CA ASN A 66 4.90 44.53 -46.87
C ASN A 66 3.52 44.63 -46.17
N CYS A 67 3.40 43.94 -45.04
CA CYS A 67 2.17 43.85 -44.26
C CYS A 67 1.96 45.10 -43.39
N ASN A 68 0.84 45.77 -43.62
CA ASN A 68 0.34 46.89 -42.84
C ASN A 68 -0.84 46.42 -41.99
N TYR A 69 -0.69 46.44 -40.68
CA TYR A 69 -1.71 45.98 -39.74
C TYR A 69 -2.63 47.14 -39.40
N VAL A 70 -3.85 47.10 -39.91
CA VAL A 70 -4.76 48.24 -39.85
C VAL A 70 -6.18 47.80 -39.52
N SER A 71 -7.04 48.76 -39.15
CA SER A 71 -8.47 48.49 -38.94
C SER A 71 -9.16 48.08 -40.24
N ALA A 72 -10.30 47.38 -40.16
CA ALA A 72 -11.09 47.02 -41.33
C ALA A 72 -11.50 48.25 -42.17
N ALA A 73 -11.84 49.36 -41.51
CA ALA A 73 -12.19 50.62 -42.17
C ALA A 73 -11.00 51.23 -42.93
N THR A 74 -9.82 51.25 -42.30
CA THR A 74 -8.57 51.74 -42.91
C THR A 74 -8.14 50.86 -44.08
N ALA A 75 -8.24 49.53 -43.93
CA ALA A 75 -7.94 48.58 -45.00
C ALA A 75 -8.85 48.82 -46.22
N ALA A 76 -10.16 48.98 -45.99
CA ALA A 76 -11.13 49.22 -47.04
C ALA A 76 -10.90 50.56 -47.76
N ALA A 77 -10.61 51.63 -47.03
CA ALA A 77 -10.24 52.92 -47.61
C ALA A 77 -8.96 52.82 -48.44
N GLY A 78 -7.90 52.23 -47.88
CA GLY A 78 -6.63 52.07 -48.59
C GLY A 78 -6.71 51.16 -49.83
N LEU A 79 -7.65 50.20 -49.88
CA LEU A 79 -7.89 49.41 -51.10
C LEU A 79 -8.58 50.25 -52.20
N ARG A 80 -9.51 51.14 -51.83
CA ARG A 80 -10.17 52.07 -52.78
C ARG A 80 -9.18 53.11 -53.30
N ASP A 81 -8.39 53.69 -52.40
CA ASP A 81 -7.45 54.77 -52.68
C ASP A 81 -6.11 54.24 -53.25
N ARG A 82 -6.04 52.94 -53.55
CA ARG A 82 -4.88 52.23 -54.12
C ARG A 82 -3.61 52.27 -53.26
N THR A 83 -3.74 52.65 -51.99
CA THR A 83 -2.68 52.54 -50.97
C THR A 83 -2.35 51.08 -50.67
N TYR A 84 -3.33 50.16 -50.74
CA TYR A 84 -3.14 48.73 -50.56
C TYR A 84 -3.58 47.96 -51.80
N TYR A 85 -2.80 46.95 -52.17
CA TYR A 85 -3.11 46.07 -53.31
C TYR A 85 -4.05 44.92 -52.93
N MET A 86 -3.93 44.45 -51.69
CA MET A 86 -4.72 43.35 -51.14
C MET A 86 -5.04 43.61 -49.68
N ILE A 87 -6.23 43.22 -49.26
CA ILE A 87 -6.61 43.07 -47.85
C ILE A 87 -6.66 41.57 -47.56
N ILE A 88 -5.99 41.14 -46.49
CA ILE A 88 -6.16 39.83 -45.86
C ILE A 88 -6.92 40.06 -44.54
N THR A 89 -8.08 39.43 -44.41
CA THR A 89 -8.91 39.50 -43.20
C THR A 89 -8.93 38.12 -42.54
N ILE A 90 -8.47 38.08 -41.29
CA ILE A 90 -8.61 36.93 -40.41
C ILE A 90 -10.00 37.05 -39.75
N PRO A 91 -10.95 36.15 -40.06
CA PRO A 91 -12.34 36.29 -39.60
C PRO A 91 -12.48 35.96 -38.10
N GLU A 92 -13.60 36.38 -37.50
CA GLU A 92 -13.85 36.23 -36.05
C GLU A 92 -13.82 34.77 -35.54
N ASN A 93 -14.14 33.81 -36.42
CA ASN A 93 -14.21 32.39 -36.11
C ASN A 93 -12.92 31.63 -36.44
N PHE A 94 -11.82 32.30 -36.77
CA PHE A 94 -10.60 31.64 -37.22
C PHE A 94 -10.00 30.71 -36.16
N SER A 95 -9.83 31.19 -34.92
CA SER A 95 -9.40 30.38 -33.77
C SER A 95 -10.45 29.36 -33.36
N LYS A 96 -11.75 29.67 -33.51
CA LYS A 96 -12.84 28.72 -33.21
C LYS A 96 -12.84 27.55 -34.18
N ASN A 97 -12.66 27.79 -35.47
CA ASN A 97 -12.64 26.73 -36.47
C ASN A 97 -11.44 25.80 -36.27
N ALA A 98 -10.32 26.33 -35.75
CA ALA A 98 -9.15 25.52 -35.35
C ALA A 98 -9.47 24.48 -34.26
N THR A 99 -10.49 24.67 -33.42
CA THR A 99 -10.85 23.69 -32.39
C THR A 99 -11.66 22.53 -32.96
N THR A 100 -12.24 22.69 -34.14
CA THR A 100 -13.17 21.72 -34.75
C THR A 100 -12.47 20.61 -35.54
N LEU A 101 -11.13 20.56 -35.56
CA LEU A 101 -10.37 19.62 -36.41
C LEU A 101 -10.68 18.13 -36.15
N LEU A 102 -11.13 17.76 -34.95
CA LEU A 102 -11.58 16.40 -34.62
C LEU A 102 -13.10 16.26 -34.45
N ASP A 103 -13.84 17.34 -34.66
CA ASP A 103 -15.29 17.23 -34.66
C ASP A 103 -15.69 16.40 -35.88
N ASN A 104 -16.85 15.75 -35.81
CA ASN A 104 -17.40 14.97 -36.93
C ASN A 104 -17.62 15.82 -38.21
N SER A 105 -17.49 17.15 -38.12
CA SER A 105 -17.62 18.09 -39.25
C SER A 105 -16.66 19.28 -39.08
N PRO A 106 -15.38 19.11 -39.40
CA PRO A 106 -14.37 20.14 -39.20
C PRO A 106 -14.66 21.37 -40.07
N GLN A 107 -14.56 22.54 -39.47
CA GLN A 107 -14.73 23.82 -40.14
C GLN A 107 -13.39 24.30 -40.68
N LYS A 108 -13.37 24.76 -41.93
CA LYS A 108 -12.15 25.28 -42.56
C LYS A 108 -11.73 26.59 -41.89
N MET A 109 -10.43 26.74 -41.61
CA MET A 109 -9.86 28.05 -41.26
C MET A 109 -9.52 28.78 -42.56
N GLU A 110 -10.46 29.56 -43.07
CA GLU A 110 -10.28 30.34 -44.30
C GLU A 110 -9.87 31.78 -43.98
N LEU A 111 -8.97 32.33 -44.79
CA LEU A 111 -8.61 33.75 -44.77
C LEU A 111 -9.39 34.44 -45.88
N ASN A 112 -10.11 35.51 -45.53
CA ASN A 112 -10.86 36.28 -46.50
C ASN A 112 -9.93 37.30 -47.16
N TYR A 113 -9.88 37.33 -48.49
CA TYR A 113 -9.06 38.29 -49.22
C TYR A 113 -9.86 39.13 -50.20
N ARG A 114 -9.46 40.39 -50.35
CA ARG A 114 -10.02 41.34 -51.34
C ARG A 114 -8.87 42.01 -52.07
N MET A 115 -8.98 42.09 -53.39
CA MET A 115 -7.96 42.70 -54.26
C MET A 115 -8.59 43.81 -55.10
N ASN A 116 -7.77 44.78 -55.51
CA ASN A 116 -8.16 45.74 -56.53
C ASN A 116 -7.78 45.17 -57.91
N SER A 117 -8.75 44.54 -58.58
CA SER A 117 -8.55 43.75 -59.82
C SER A 117 -8.24 44.58 -61.08
N GLY A 118 -8.01 45.89 -60.95
CA GLY A 118 -7.89 46.81 -62.06
C GLY A 118 -6.49 47.03 -62.67
N SER A 119 -5.42 46.33 -62.25
CA SER A 119 -4.07 46.70 -62.72
C SER A 119 -3.02 45.61 -63.01
N ASN A 120 -3.12 44.36 -62.55
CA ASN A 120 -2.16 43.32 -63.00
C ASN A 120 -2.53 41.87 -62.62
N LEU A 121 -2.63 40.95 -63.61
CA LEU A 121 -2.83 39.50 -63.41
C LEU A 121 -1.67 38.83 -62.68
N ILE A 122 -0.43 39.34 -62.86
CA ILE A 122 0.78 38.81 -62.23
C ILE A 122 0.73 39.03 -60.70
N ALA A 123 0.28 40.22 -60.26
CA ALA A 123 0.16 40.54 -58.84
C ALA A 123 -0.88 39.67 -58.11
N SER A 124 -2.01 39.35 -58.77
CA SER A 124 -3.03 38.47 -58.21
C SER A 124 -2.52 37.04 -57.98
N LYS A 125 -1.78 36.47 -58.95
CA LYS A 125 -1.21 35.12 -58.82
C LYS A 125 -0.17 35.04 -57.71
N ILE A 126 0.67 36.07 -57.57
CA ILE A 126 1.67 36.16 -56.50
C ILE A 126 1.00 36.24 -55.12
N CYS A 127 -0.02 37.09 -54.98
CA CYS A 127 -0.75 37.24 -53.72
C CYS A 127 -1.49 35.95 -53.33
N THR A 128 -2.04 35.23 -54.31
CA THR A 128 -2.69 33.93 -54.11
C THR A 128 -1.68 32.90 -53.61
N ALA A 129 -0.55 32.73 -54.30
CA ALA A 129 0.51 31.80 -53.89
C ALA A 129 1.10 32.12 -52.50
N ALA A 130 1.25 33.40 -52.17
CA ALA A 130 1.69 33.84 -50.84
C ALA A 130 0.66 33.50 -49.76
N THR A 131 -0.63 33.69 -50.04
CA THR A 131 -1.74 33.39 -49.11
C THR A 131 -1.90 31.89 -48.89
N ASP A 132 -1.76 31.08 -49.95
CA ASP A 132 -1.76 29.60 -49.83
C ASP A 132 -0.60 29.11 -48.99
N LYS A 133 0.60 29.70 -49.16
CA LYS A 133 1.78 29.36 -48.35
C LYS A 133 1.60 29.74 -46.87
N ILE A 134 1.00 30.90 -46.60
CA ILE A 134 0.66 31.35 -45.23
C ILE A 134 -0.36 30.37 -44.62
N THR A 135 -1.44 30.07 -45.34
CA THR A 135 -2.50 29.17 -44.89
C THR A 135 -1.96 27.75 -44.64
N SER A 136 -1.17 27.20 -45.56
CA SER A 136 -0.55 25.88 -45.42
C SER A 136 0.36 25.78 -44.19
N LYS A 137 1.18 26.81 -43.91
CA LYS A 137 2.02 26.84 -42.71
C LYS A 137 1.17 26.87 -41.43
N VAL A 138 0.13 27.68 -41.39
CA VAL A 138 -0.77 27.76 -40.22
C VAL A 138 -1.44 26.42 -39.95
N MET A 139 -1.96 25.78 -41.01
CA MET A 139 -2.59 24.45 -40.90
C MET A 139 -1.61 23.42 -40.36
N LYS A 140 -0.37 23.38 -40.87
CA LYS A 140 0.67 22.46 -40.38
C LYS A 140 0.97 22.65 -38.89
N GLU A 141 1.06 23.90 -38.43
CA GLU A 141 1.37 24.21 -37.04
C GLU A 141 0.21 23.89 -36.09
N VAL A 142 -1.02 24.17 -36.51
CA VAL A 142 -2.23 23.79 -35.77
C VAL A 142 -2.30 22.27 -35.66
N THR A 143 -2.15 21.55 -36.77
CA THR A 143 -2.14 20.07 -36.80
C THR A 143 -1.02 19.50 -35.92
N LYS A 144 0.18 20.10 -35.93
CA LYS A 144 1.30 19.67 -35.09
C LYS A 144 1.00 19.85 -33.61
N THR A 145 0.58 21.06 -33.21
CA THR A 145 0.21 21.37 -31.81
C THR A 145 -0.89 20.44 -31.30
N TYR A 146 -1.82 20.11 -32.20
CA TYR A 146 -2.90 19.20 -31.92
C TYR A 146 -2.42 17.75 -31.74
N ALA A 147 -1.59 17.25 -32.65
CA ALA A 147 -0.97 15.93 -32.55
C ALA A 147 -0.14 15.78 -31.25
N ASP A 148 0.66 16.79 -30.90
CA ASP A 148 1.43 16.81 -29.65
C ASP A 148 0.50 16.69 -28.42
N THR A 149 -0.61 17.44 -28.43
CA THR A 149 -1.61 17.36 -27.34
C THR A 149 -2.28 15.99 -27.27
N LEU A 150 -2.57 15.35 -28.40
CA LEU A 150 -3.10 13.98 -28.42
C LEU A 150 -2.08 12.98 -27.88
N PHE A 151 -0.81 13.09 -28.27
CA PHE A 151 0.25 12.22 -27.78
C PHE A 151 0.44 12.36 -26.26
N ASP A 152 0.36 13.59 -25.73
CA ASP A 152 0.35 13.84 -24.29
C ASP A 152 -0.82 13.12 -23.61
N LYS A 153 -2.03 13.18 -24.18
CA LYS A 153 -3.19 12.46 -23.64
C LYS A 153 -3.05 10.94 -23.69
N VAL A 154 -2.47 10.40 -24.76
CA VAL A 154 -2.15 8.96 -24.84
C VAL A 154 -1.12 8.56 -23.78
N LYS A 155 -0.15 9.44 -23.50
CA LYS A 155 0.83 9.24 -22.42
C LYS A 155 0.19 9.29 -21.03
N ASP A 156 -0.77 10.18 -20.81
CA ASP A 156 -1.59 10.22 -19.59
C ASP A 156 -2.34 8.89 -19.41
N VAL A 157 -2.99 8.41 -20.48
CA VAL A 157 -3.70 7.11 -20.48
C VAL A 157 -2.75 5.95 -20.18
N LYS A 158 -1.58 5.90 -20.82
CA LYS A 158 -0.54 4.89 -20.54
C LYS A 158 -0.12 4.92 -19.06
N SER A 159 0.02 6.10 -18.48
CA SER A 159 0.40 6.27 -17.08
C SER A 159 -0.73 5.78 -16.15
N GLY A 160 -1.99 6.07 -16.49
CA GLY A 160 -3.16 5.53 -15.81
C GLY A 160 -3.22 4.01 -15.85
N PHE A 161 -2.96 3.39 -17.00
CA PHE A 161 -2.87 1.93 -17.12
C PHE A 161 -1.73 1.35 -16.27
N SER A 162 -0.56 1.99 -16.26
CA SER A 162 0.55 1.54 -15.41
C SER A 162 0.19 1.63 -13.92
N ALA A 163 -0.48 2.69 -13.49
CA ALA A 163 -0.97 2.83 -12.12
C ALA A 163 -2.00 1.74 -11.77
N ALA A 164 -2.93 1.43 -12.69
CA ALA A 164 -3.91 0.36 -12.52
C ALA A 164 -3.24 -1.02 -12.38
N THR A 165 -2.25 -1.34 -13.24
CA THR A 165 -1.47 -2.59 -13.13
C THR A 165 -0.75 -2.69 -11.79
N ASN A 166 -0.10 -1.61 -11.34
CA ASN A 166 0.56 -1.57 -10.04
C ASN A 166 -0.45 -1.74 -8.89
N GLY A 167 -1.64 -1.14 -9.01
CA GLY A 167 -2.74 -1.32 -8.07
C GLY A 167 -3.22 -2.78 -7.99
N ALA A 168 -3.40 -3.43 -9.15
CA ALA A 168 -3.77 -4.84 -9.21
C ALA A 168 -2.71 -5.76 -8.60
N GLN A 169 -1.43 -5.49 -8.83
CA GLN A 169 -0.33 -6.23 -8.18
C GLN A 169 -0.32 -6.07 -6.65
N LYS A 170 -0.60 -4.86 -6.14
CA LYS A 170 -0.74 -4.63 -4.69
C LYS A 170 -1.91 -5.43 -4.11
N ILE A 171 -3.04 -5.49 -4.81
CA ILE A 171 -4.21 -6.29 -4.41
C ILE A 171 -3.84 -7.79 -4.40
N ASP A 172 -3.22 -8.31 -5.45
CA ASP A 172 -2.79 -9.71 -5.53
C ASP A 172 -1.83 -10.09 -4.38
N ASN A 173 -0.84 -9.24 -4.11
CA ASN A 173 0.07 -9.43 -2.97
C ASN A 173 -0.69 -9.40 -1.63
N GLY A 174 -1.63 -8.47 -1.46
CA GLY A 174 -2.48 -8.38 -0.27
C GLY A 174 -3.33 -9.64 -0.05
N VAL A 175 -3.92 -10.19 -1.12
CA VAL A 175 -4.68 -11.43 -1.08
C VAL A 175 -3.79 -12.63 -0.71
N LYS A 176 -2.57 -12.71 -1.25
CA LYS A 176 -1.59 -13.74 -0.86
C LYS A 176 -1.22 -13.63 0.61
N SER A 177 -0.94 -12.42 1.11
CA SER A 177 -0.65 -12.19 2.53
C SER A 177 -1.84 -12.58 3.42
N LEU A 178 -3.07 -12.24 3.02
CA LEU A 178 -4.28 -12.62 3.74
C LEU A 178 -4.46 -14.14 3.77
N SER A 179 -4.25 -14.82 2.64
CA SER A 179 -4.34 -16.29 2.54
C SER A 179 -3.33 -16.96 3.47
N SER A 180 -2.07 -16.52 3.45
CA SER A 180 -1.03 -17.03 4.35
C SER A 180 -1.37 -16.77 5.81
N GLY A 181 -1.85 -15.57 6.14
CA GLY A 181 -2.31 -15.23 7.49
C GLY A 181 -3.45 -16.14 7.95
N ASN A 182 -4.44 -16.41 7.09
CA ASN A 182 -5.56 -17.29 7.41
C ASN A 182 -5.11 -18.75 7.61
N GLN A 183 -4.12 -19.21 6.84
CA GLN A 183 -3.51 -20.52 7.06
C GLN A 183 -2.81 -20.61 8.43
N THR A 184 -2.07 -19.56 8.82
CA THR A 184 -1.45 -19.47 10.15
C THR A 184 -2.51 -19.47 11.26
N VAL A 185 -3.59 -18.70 11.12
CA VAL A 185 -4.71 -18.70 12.08
C VAL A 185 -5.30 -20.11 12.21
N THR A 186 -5.55 -20.78 11.10
CA THR A 186 -6.12 -22.14 11.08
C THR A 186 -5.20 -23.13 11.82
N GLN A 187 -3.89 -23.10 11.54
CA GLN A 187 -2.91 -23.94 12.21
C GLN A 187 -2.85 -23.66 13.72
N ASN A 188 -2.90 -22.39 14.13
CA ASN A 188 -2.91 -22.02 15.53
C ASN A 188 -4.19 -22.45 16.26
N LEU A 189 -5.35 -22.36 15.58
CA LEU A 189 -6.63 -22.86 16.13
C LEU A 189 -6.62 -24.39 16.28
N GLN A 190 -6.03 -25.12 15.33
CA GLN A 190 -5.84 -26.57 15.46
C GLN A 190 -4.92 -26.91 16.64
N LYS A 191 -3.80 -26.18 16.79
CA LYS A 191 -2.88 -26.35 17.92
C LYS A 191 -3.57 -26.06 19.25
N LEU A 192 -4.34 -24.97 19.32
CA LEU A 192 -5.11 -24.60 20.51
C LEU A 192 -6.12 -25.69 20.86
N SER A 193 -6.88 -26.20 19.88
CA SER A 193 -7.83 -27.28 20.08
C SER A 193 -7.15 -28.54 20.64
N ALA A 194 -6.01 -28.94 20.09
CA ALA A 194 -5.25 -30.09 20.57
C ALA A 194 -4.73 -29.87 22.01
N SER A 195 -4.21 -28.67 22.30
CA SER A 195 -3.76 -28.31 23.65
C SER A 195 -4.90 -28.27 24.67
N CYS A 196 -6.11 -27.84 24.28
CA CYS A 196 -7.28 -27.90 25.15
C CYS A 196 -7.66 -29.35 25.48
N LEU A 197 -7.60 -30.27 24.52
CA LEU A 197 -7.83 -31.70 24.79
C LEU A 197 -6.79 -32.26 25.77
N THR A 198 -5.50 -31.99 25.53
CA THR A 198 -4.42 -32.40 26.44
C THR A 198 -4.59 -31.81 27.84
N PHE A 199 -5.05 -30.56 27.95
CA PHE A 199 -5.34 -29.92 29.24
C PHE A 199 -6.50 -30.61 29.96
N CYS A 200 -7.59 -30.93 29.27
CA CYS A 200 -8.71 -31.68 29.84
C CYS A 200 -8.27 -33.06 30.34
N ASP A 201 -7.52 -33.81 29.52
CA ASP A 201 -6.98 -35.12 29.92
C ASP A 201 -6.07 -34.99 31.17
N GLY A 202 -5.26 -33.93 31.22
CA GLY A 202 -4.43 -33.61 32.38
C GLY A 202 -5.24 -33.31 33.64
N ALA A 203 -6.35 -32.57 33.51
CA ALA A 203 -7.25 -32.25 34.61
C ALA A 203 -7.98 -33.50 35.14
N ASP A 204 -8.44 -34.38 34.24
CA ASP A 204 -9.07 -35.66 34.62
C ASP A 204 -8.08 -36.57 35.36
N ASN A 205 -6.84 -36.67 34.86
CA ASN A 205 -5.77 -37.41 35.52
C ASN A 205 -5.45 -36.84 36.91
N LEU A 206 -5.41 -35.51 37.05
CA LEU A 206 -5.21 -34.86 38.34
C LEU A 206 -6.35 -35.18 39.33
N GLN A 207 -7.60 -35.17 38.86
CA GLN A 207 -8.76 -35.53 39.69
C GLN A 207 -8.69 -36.99 40.18
N VAL A 208 -8.28 -37.92 39.31
CA VAL A 208 -8.04 -39.32 39.70
C VAL A 208 -6.92 -39.41 40.74
N GLY A 209 -5.80 -38.73 40.50
CA GLY A 209 -4.67 -38.69 41.44
C GLY A 209 -5.03 -38.12 42.81
N LEU A 210 -5.81 -37.03 42.86
CA LEU A 210 -6.32 -36.46 44.11
C LEU A 210 -7.25 -37.41 44.86
N SER A 211 -8.08 -38.16 44.14
CA SER A 211 -8.97 -39.16 44.74
C SER A 211 -8.18 -40.32 45.35
N GLN A 212 -7.13 -40.79 44.66
CA GLN A 212 -6.21 -41.81 45.16
C GLN A 212 -5.43 -41.32 46.38
N TYR A 213 -4.91 -40.08 46.33
CA TYR A 213 -4.22 -39.45 47.45
C TYR A 213 -5.11 -39.37 48.70
N LYS A 214 -6.37 -38.91 48.54
CA LYS A 214 -7.35 -38.85 49.63
C LYS A 214 -7.58 -40.23 50.25
N ALA A 215 -7.81 -41.25 49.43
CA ALA A 215 -7.98 -42.62 49.92
C ALA A 215 -6.73 -43.14 50.66
N GLY A 216 -5.53 -42.79 50.19
CA GLY A 216 -4.27 -43.08 50.88
C GLY A 216 -4.16 -42.41 52.24
N ALA A 217 -4.53 -41.12 52.33
CA ALA A 217 -4.54 -40.37 53.58
C ALA A 217 -5.54 -40.95 54.60
N GLU A 218 -6.74 -41.36 54.14
CA GLU A 218 -7.73 -42.03 54.98
C GLU A 218 -7.21 -43.38 55.52
N LYS A 219 -6.56 -44.18 54.68
CA LYS A 219 -5.91 -45.43 55.10
C LYS A 219 -4.80 -45.18 56.12
N LEU A 220 -3.99 -44.15 55.92
CA LEU A 220 -2.94 -43.77 56.87
C LEU A 220 -3.57 -43.42 58.22
N ALA A 221 -4.58 -42.56 58.25
CA ALA A 221 -5.26 -42.17 59.49
C ALA A 221 -5.85 -43.37 60.23
N GLN A 222 -6.49 -44.30 59.51
CA GLN A 222 -7.00 -45.55 60.09
C GLN A 222 -5.86 -46.41 60.67
N GLY A 223 -4.74 -46.53 59.97
CA GLY A 223 -3.54 -47.22 60.44
C GLY A 223 -2.95 -46.58 61.70
N THR A 224 -2.87 -45.25 61.76
CA THR A 224 -2.37 -44.52 62.95
C THR A 224 -3.30 -44.74 64.14
N GLN A 225 -4.62 -44.74 63.94
CA GLN A 225 -5.59 -45.04 65.00
C GLN A 225 -5.45 -46.48 65.49
N ALA A 226 -5.28 -47.45 64.59
CA ALA A 226 -5.06 -48.84 64.93
C ALA A 226 -3.77 -49.03 65.74
N LEU A 227 -2.69 -48.35 65.35
CA LEU A 227 -1.42 -48.35 66.07
C LEU A 227 -1.57 -47.76 67.49
N ALA A 228 -2.26 -46.62 67.63
CA ALA A 228 -2.52 -46.00 68.92
C ALA A 228 -3.33 -46.94 69.85
N ASN A 229 -4.36 -47.59 69.32
CA ASN A 229 -5.14 -48.58 70.05
C ASN A 229 -4.27 -49.79 70.48
N GLY A 230 -3.39 -50.27 69.60
CA GLY A 230 -2.44 -51.34 69.89
C GLY A 230 -1.47 -50.97 71.01
N ALA A 231 -0.91 -49.76 70.96
CA ALA A 231 -0.03 -49.23 72.00
C ALA A 231 -0.75 -49.13 73.36
N GLY A 232 -2.01 -48.70 73.39
CA GLY A 232 -2.83 -48.67 74.61
C GLY A 232 -3.08 -50.07 75.21
N LYS A 233 -3.32 -51.07 74.37
CA LYS A 233 -3.44 -52.48 74.80
C LYS A 233 -2.12 -53.00 75.36
N MET A 234 -1.00 -52.72 74.70
CA MET A 234 0.33 -53.09 75.17
C MET A 234 0.65 -52.47 76.53
N GLN A 235 0.38 -51.17 76.71
CA GLN A 235 0.56 -50.48 77.99
C GLN A 235 -0.26 -51.15 79.10
N SER A 236 -1.53 -51.47 78.82
CA SER A 236 -2.40 -52.15 79.78
C SER A 236 -1.85 -53.55 80.15
N GLY A 237 -1.37 -54.31 79.17
CA GLY A 237 -0.74 -55.61 79.37
C GLY A 237 0.54 -55.52 80.22
N VAL A 238 1.37 -54.51 80.01
CA VAL A 238 2.57 -54.23 80.82
C VAL A 238 2.17 -53.93 82.27
N THR A 239 1.12 -53.14 82.50
CA THR A 239 0.61 -52.87 83.85
C THR A 239 0.14 -54.15 84.55
N VAL A 240 -0.61 -55.01 83.86
CA VAL A 240 -1.06 -56.30 84.40
C VAL A 240 0.14 -57.21 84.73
N LEU A 241 1.12 -57.31 83.83
CA LEU A 241 2.32 -58.11 84.04
C LEU A 241 3.12 -57.62 85.25
N SER A 242 3.27 -56.29 85.39
CA SER A 242 3.96 -55.68 86.53
C SER A 242 3.25 -55.99 87.86
N ALA A 243 1.92 -55.88 87.91
CA ALA A 243 1.13 -56.25 89.08
C ALA A 243 1.24 -57.75 89.42
N GLY A 244 1.22 -58.61 88.40
CA GLY A 244 1.43 -60.05 88.54
C GLY A 244 2.82 -60.40 89.08
N ALA A 245 3.87 -59.74 88.59
CA ALA A 245 5.23 -59.88 89.10
C ALA A 245 5.35 -59.47 90.57
N GLY A 246 4.72 -58.35 90.96
CA GLY A 246 4.65 -57.92 92.35
C GLY A 246 3.95 -58.94 93.25
N SER A 247 2.82 -59.48 92.80
CA SER A 247 2.07 -60.52 93.52
C SER A 247 2.88 -61.81 93.68
N LEU A 248 3.58 -62.24 92.62
CA LEU A 248 4.49 -63.39 92.66
C LEU A 248 5.62 -63.17 93.68
N GLN A 249 6.22 -61.97 93.69
CA GLN A 249 7.28 -61.65 94.65
C GLN A 249 6.77 -61.70 96.10
N THR A 250 5.57 -61.20 96.38
CA THR A 250 4.94 -61.35 97.70
C THR A 250 4.70 -62.82 98.06
N GLY A 251 4.17 -63.62 97.12
CA GLY A 251 3.94 -65.05 97.34
C GLY A 251 5.23 -65.82 97.62
N VAL A 252 6.31 -65.53 96.89
CA VAL A 252 7.64 -66.11 97.13
C VAL A 252 8.17 -65.72 98.53
N ALA A 253 8.00 -64.47 98.96
CA ALA A 253 8.40 -64.05 100.31
C ALA A 253 7.62 -64.79 101.40
N GLN A 254 6.30 -64.95 101.23
CA GLN A 254 5.45 -65.72 102.15
C GLN A 254 5.84 -67.20 102.20
N TYR A 255 6.08 -67.82 101.04
CA TYR A 255 6.56 -69.19 100.95
C TYR A 255 7.88 -69.39 101.69
N THR A 256 8.86 -68.50 101.48
CA THR A 256 10.15 -68.53 102.18
C THR A 256 9.98 -68.38 103.68
N GLN A 257 9.11 -67.46 104.13
CA GLN A 257 8.80 -67.30 105.56
C GLN A 257 8.16 -68.55 106.17
N GLY A 258 7.21 -69.17 105.47
CA GLY A 258 6.59 -70.43 105.89
C GLY A 258 7.61 -71.57 105.99
N THR A 259 8.54 -71.63 105.04
CA THR A 259 9.65 -72.61 105.04
C THR A 259 10.56 -72.41 106.25
N HIS A 260 10.90 -71.16 106.61
CA HIS A 260 11.64 -70.85 107.84
C HIS A 260 10.87 -71.26 109.11
N GLN A 261 9.55 -71.04 109.15
CA GLN A 261 8.72 -71.45 110.27
C GLN A 261 8.70 -72.98 110.45
N ILE A 262 8.57 -73.73 109.35
CA ILE A 262 8.68 -75.21 109.36
C ILE A 262 10.05 -75.63 109.88
N GLY A 263 11.13 -75.03 109.37
CA GLY A 263 12.50 -75.30 109.85
C GLY A 263 12.65 -75.08 111.35
N ASN A 264 12.14 -73.96 111.87
CA ASN A 264 12.14 -73.67 113.31
C ASN A 264 11.29 -74.67 114.12
N GLY A 265 10.14 -75.08 113.59
CA GLY A 265 9.27 -76.09 114.19
C GLY A 265 9.94 -77.46 114.29
N LEU A 266 10.62 -77.90 113.23
CA LEU A 266 11.39 -79.14 113.20
C LEU A 266 12.54 -79.11 114.22
N GLN A 267 13.25 -77.98 114.34
CA GLN A 267 14.29 -77.82 115.37
C GLN A 267 13.72 -77.94 116.79
N LYS A 268 12.56 -77.32 117.07
CA LYS A 268 11.87 -77.46 118.37
C LYS A 268 11.45 -78.91 118.62
N LEU A 269 10.87 -79.57 117.62
CA LEU A 269 10.45 -80.98 117.71
C LEU A 269 11.64 -81.88 118.02
N SER A 270 12.79 -81.67 117.36
CA SER A 270 14.03 -82.38 117.65
C SER A 270 14.44 -82.20 119.11
N LYS A 271 14.54 -80.96 119.60
CA LYS A 271 14.91 -80.66 121.00
C LYS A 271 13.96 -81.30 122.01
N ASN A 272 12.65 -81.25 121.75
CA ASN A 272 11.65 -81.88 122.60
C ASN A 272 11.77 -83.40 122.59
N SER A 273 12.07 -84.00 121.43
CA SER A 273 12.33 -85.44 121.31
C SER A 273 13.58 -85.85 122.09
N ASP A 274 14.66 -85.06 122.02
CA ASP A 274 15.88 -85.28 122.82
C ASP A 274 15.61 -85.19 124.33
N SER A 275 14.77 -84.22 124.73
CA SER A 275 14.35 -84.04 126.12
C SER A 275 13.48 -85.20 126.61
N LEU A 276 12.51 -85.63 125.79
CA LEU A 276 11.65 -86.79 126.08
C LEU A 276 12.47 -88.07 126.21
N LYS A 277 13.42 -88.30 125.30
CA LYS A 277 14.35 -89.44 125.37
C LYS A 277 15.13 -89.43 126.69
N SER A 278 15.67 -88.27 127.06
CA SER A 278 16.41 -88.10 128.33
C SER A 278 15.52 -88.39 129.54
N GLY A 279 14.29 -87.87 129.58
CA GLY A 279 13.35 -88.11 130.67
C GLY A 279 12.91 -89.58 130.77
N ALA A 280 12.65 -90.23 129.63
CA ALA A 280 12.34 -91.66 129.60
C ALA A 280 13.48 -92.53 130.17
N SER A 281 14.74 -92.17 129.90
CA SER A 281 15.92 -92.84 130.47
C SER A 281 16.11 -92.62 131.99
N GLN A 282 15.47 -91.61 132.59
CA GLN A 282 15.51 -91.40 134.04
C GLN A 282 14.46 -92.23 134.80
N LEU A 283 13.44 -92.74 134.10
CA LEU A 283 12.35 -93.55 134.65
C LEU A 283 12.63 -95.06 134.61
N SER A 284 13.64 -95.49 133.87
CA SER A 284 14.14 -96.88 133.77
C SER A 284 15.27 -97.14 134.75
#